data_AF-K1TJY3-F1
#
_entry.id   AF-K1TJY3-F1
#
_cell.length_a   1.000
_cell.length_b   1.000
_cell.length_c   1.000
_cell.angle_alpha   90.00
_cell.angle_beta   90.00
_cell.angle_gamma   90.00
#
_symmetry.space_group_name_H-M   'P 1'
#
loop_
_entity.id
_entity.type
_entity.pdbx_description
1 polymer ?
#
loop_
_entity_poly.entity_id
_entity_poly.type
_entity_poly.pdbx_seq_one_letter_code
_entity_poly.pdbx_strand_id
1 'polypeptide(L)'
;MLVLCFAAVLITWGRAFFIVRGLGSTTRQNDDTADSAATQEPLVADSSYDKNQNTIDTNKYSSTILEESADAGQSYVDETLFVGDSNTARMYRIFNYCSYDNAIGSVGMSGKSLATYACVQFQGYSGYKTMPEAVALMQPRRVILTFGTNDLSSSYSASSFATLSRTPIRGCIS
;
A
#
# COMPACT_ATOMS: atom_id res chain seq x y z
N MET A 1 -24.27 39.91 23.00
CA MET A 1 -23.29 39.50 21.97
C MET A 1 -23.17 37.99 21.76
N LEU A 2 -23.80 37.10 22.56
CA LEU A 2 -23.79 35.65 22.29
C LEU A 2 -24.94 35.21 21.35
N VAL A 3 -26.09 35.88 21.43
CA VAL A 3 -27.30 35.55 20.65
C VAL A 3 -27.15 35.86 19.14
N LEU A 4 -26.33 36.85 18.79
CA LEU A 4 -26.05 37.22 17.39
C LEU A 4 -25.14 36.20 16.68
N CYS A 5 -24.21 35.55 17.40
CA CYS A 5 -23.34 34.51 16.82
C CYS A 5 -24.10 33.22 16.54
N PHE A 6 -25.03 32.82 17.41
CA PHE A 6 -25.87 31.64 17.17
C PHE A 6 -26.83 31.82 15.99
N ALA A 7 -27.36 33.03 15.79
CA ALA A 7 -28.23 33.32 14.65
C ALA A 7 -27.48 33.25 13.31
N ALA A 8 -26.23 33.72 13.25
CA ALA A 8 -25.41 33.67 12.04
C ALA A 8 -25.09 32.23 11.60
N VAL A 9 -24.76 31.34 12.55
CA VAL A 9 -24.43 29.94 12.27
C VAL A 9 -25.65 29.17 11.75
N LEU A 10 -26.86 29.42 12.29
CA LEU A 10 -28.08 28.76 11.85
C LEU A 10 -28.52 29.17 10.43
N ILE A 11 -28.28 30.42 10.04
CA ILE A 11 -28.61 30.91 8.69
C ILE A 11 -27.68 30.30 7.63
N THR A 12 -26.40 30.05 7.95
CA THR A 12 -25.45 29.41 7.02
C THR A 12 -25.77 27.93 6.77
N TRP A 13 -26.15 27.19 7.81
CA TRP A 13 -26.57 25.79 7.68
C TRP A 13 -27.94 25.64 6.99
N GLY A 14 -28.88 26.54 7.27
CA GLY A 14 -30.21 26.51 6.65
C GLY A 14 -30.19 26.72 5.13
N ARG A 15 -29.29 27.56 4.62
CA ARG A 15 -29.15 27.79 3.17
C ARG A 15 -28.49 26.62 2.44
N ALA A 16 -27.53 25.93 3.06
CA ALA A 16 -26.91 24.74 2.48
C ALA A 16 -27.90 23.57 2.36
N PHE A 17 -28.79 23.41 3.34
CA PHE A 17 -29.79 22.33 3.33
C PHE A 17 -30.86 22.50 2.25
N PHE A 18 -31.27 23.75 1.97
CA PHE A 18 -32.24 24.05 0.91
C PHE A 18 -31.68 23.92 -0.51
N ILE A 19 -30.37 24.14 -0.70
CA ILE A 19 -29.71 23.91 -2.00
C ILE A 19 -29.62 22.41 -2.31
N VAL A 20 -29.40 21.57 -1.30
CA VAL A 20 -29.29 20.09 -1.48
C VAL A 20 -30.66 19.42 -1.67
N ARG A 21 -31.76 20.03 -1.24
CA ARG A 21 -33.12 19.45 -1.35
C ARG A 21 -34.06 20.14 -2.34
N GLY A 22 -33.64 21.25 -2.96
CA GLY A 22 -34.50 22.11 -3.78
C GLY A 22 -34.44 21.90 -5.29
N LEU A 23 -33.63 20.98 -5.81
CA LEU A 23 -33.55 20.72 -7.25
C LEU A 23 -33.67 19.23 -7.55
N GLY A 24 -34.89 18.80 -7.91
CA GLY A 24 -35.08 17.66 -8.80
C GLY A 24 -35.61 16.37 -8.17
N SER A 25 -36.89 16.36 -7.81
CA SER A 25 -37.71 15.15 -7.93
C SER A 25 -38.25 15.06 -9.36
N THR A 26 -37.78 14.12 -10.18
CA THR A 26 -38.56 13.52 -11.28
C THR A 26 -37.96 12.15 -11.65
N THR A 27 -38.80 11.12 -11.44
CA THR A 27 -38.84 9.80 -12.11
C THR A 27 -37.73 8.77 -11.85
N ARG A 28 -38.17 7.69 -11.20
CA ARG A 28 -37.56 6.35 -11.18
C ARG A 28 -37.27 5.87 -12.60
N GLN A 29 -36.01 5.55 -12.88
CA GLN A 29 -35.63 4.49 -13.79
C GLN A 29 -34.58 3.64 -13.08
N ASN A 30 -34.85 2.33 -13.07
CA ASN A 30 -33.91 1.32 -12.61
C ASN A 30 -32.66 1.42 -13.49
N ASP A 31 -31.54 1.82 -12.90
CA ASP A 31 -30.24 1.41 -13.38
C ASP A 31 -29.70 0.45 -12.34
N ASP A 32 -29.83 -0.85 -12.66
CA ASP A 32 -28.96 -1.86 -12.10
C ASP A 32 -27.54 -1.36 -12.37
N THR A 33 -26.90 -0.85 -11.32
CA THR A 33 -25.47 -0.59 -11.33
C THR A 33 -24.82 -1.95 -11.48
N ALA A 34 -24.65 -2.36 -12.72
CA ALA A 34 -23.72 -3.39 -13.10
C ALA A 34 -22.41 -2.97 -12.46
N ASP A 35 -22.08 -3.70 -11.40
CA ASP A 35 -20.75 -3.92 -10.90
C ASP A 35 -19.79 -3.64 -12.04
N SER A 36 -19.04 -2.53 -11.96
CA SER A 36 -17.97 -2.27 -12.90
C SER A 36 -16.95 -3.36 -12.61
N ALA A 37 -17.21 -4.53 -13.20
CA ALA A 37 -16.25 -5.57 -13.44
C ALA A 37 -15.09 -4.81 -14.03
N ALA A 38 -14.05 -4.61 -13.20
CA ALA A 38 -12.73 -4.31 -13.67
C ALA A 38 -12.59 -5.19 -14.91
N THR A 39 -12.49 -4.56 -16.08
CA THR A 39 -12.21 -5.29 -17.31
C THR A 39 -10.89 -5.95 -17.01
N GLN A 40 -10.95 -7.21 -16.59
CA GLN A 40 -9.77 -8.00 -16.33
C GLN A 40 -9.13 -8.02 -17.70
N GLU A 41 -8.05 -7.24 -17.88
CA GLU A 41 -7.15 -7.50 -18.98
C GLU A 41 -6.89 -9.01 -18.92
N PRO A 42 -7.06 -9.73 -20.05
CA PRO A 42 -6.89 -11.17 -20.05
C PRO A 42 -5.60 -11.47 -19.30
N LEU A 43 -5.69 -12.23 -18.19
CA LEU A 43 -4.53 -12.72 -17.49
C LEU A 43 -3.59 -13.22 -18.57
N VAL A 44 -2.42 -12.60 -18.70
CA VAL A 44 -1.48 -12.89 -19.78
C VAL A 44 -1.31 -14.40 -19.79
N ALA A 45 -1.93 -15.06 -20.75
CA ALA A 45 -1.81 -16.49 -20.95
C ALA A 45 -0.44 -16.68 -21.59
N ASP A 46 0.59 -16.47 -20.79
CA ASP A 46 1.94 -16.84 -21.16
C ASP A 46 1.89 -18.36 -21.33
N SER A 47 1.87 -18.82 -22.58
CA SER A 47 1.81 -20.25 -22.91
C SER A 47 2.97 -21.06 -22.29
N SER A 48 3.99 -20.38 -21.75
CA SER A 48 5.07 -20.97 -20.96
C SER A 48 4.76 -21.13 -19.47
N TYR A 49 3.78 -20.41 -18.92
CA TYR A 49 3.40 -20.46 -17.51
C TYR A 49 2.38 -21.56 -17.24
N ASP A 50 2.84 -22.71 -16.75
CA ASP A 50 1.98 -23.75 -16.21
C ASP A 50 1.74 -23.51 -14.72
N LYS A 51 0.54 -23.06 -14.36
CA LYS A 51 0.13 -22.85 -12.96
C LYS A 51 0.26 -24.12 -12.10
N ASN A 52 0.30 -25.31 -12.70
CA ASN A 52 0.37 -26.59 -12.00
C ASN A 52 1.81 -27.12 -11.84
N GLN A 53 2.82 -26.50 -12.48
CA GLN A 53 4.22 -26.95 -12.35
C GLN A 53 4.84 -26.64 -10.98
N ASN A 54 4.35 -25.61 -10.28
CA ASN A 54 4.83 -25.20 -8.96
C ASN A 54 3.69 -25.12 -7.92
N THR A 55 2.59 -25.84 -8.13
CA THR A 55 1.55 -25.96 -7.10
C THR A 55 2.13 -26.57 -5.84
N ILE A 56 1.78 -25.99 -4.70
CA ILE A 56 2.18 -26.49 -3.39
C ILE A 56 1.69 -27.94 -3.25
N ASP A 57 2.62 -28.85 -2.98
CA ASP A 57 2.29 -30.24 -2.66
C ASP A 57 1.66 -30.31 -1.27
N THR A 58 0.32 -30.24 -1.23
CA THR A 58 -0.45 -30.24 0.01
C THR A 58 -0.36 -31.55 0.79
N ASN A 59 0.14 -32.63 0.17
CA ASN A 59 0.40 -33.89 0.88
C ASN A 59 1.77 -33.89 1.56
N LYS A 60 2.74 -33.13 1.02
CA LYS A 60 4.07 -32.95 1.59
C LYS A 60 4.11 -31.87 2.67
N TYR A 61 3.31 -30.82 2.53
CA TYR A 61 3.23 -29.72 3.50
C TYR A 61 1.91 -29.81 4.26
N SER A 62 1.92 -30.45 5.43
CA SER A 62 0.76 -30.55 6.34
C SER A 62 0.57 -29.30 7.21
N SER A 63 1.51 -28.35 7.13
CA SER A 63 1.64 -27.12 7.89
C SER A 63 2.03 -25.97 6.94
N THR A 64 2.26 -24.78 7.48
CA THR A 64 2.77 -23.65 6.71
C THR A 64 4.14 -23.97 6.09
N ILE A 65 4.38 -23.50 4.86
CA ILE A 65 5.68 -23.67 4.18
C ILE A 65 6.84 -23.09 5.00
N LEU A 66 6.55 -22.06 5.79
CA LEU A 66 7.44 -21.51 6.80
C LEU A 66 6.98 -22.00 8.17
N GLU A 67 7.79 -22.84 8.79
CA GLU A 67 7.60 -23.27 10.17
C GLU A 67 7.88 -22.10 11.14
N GLU A 68 7.28 -22.12 12.32
CA GLU A 68 7.58 -21.15 13.36
C GLU A 68 9.06 -21.22 13.74
N SER A 69 9.75 -20.09 13.66
CA SER A 69 11.15 -19.97 14.05
C SER A 69 11.29 -19.52 15.50
N ALA A 70 12.44 -19.79 16.12
CA ALA A 70 12.71 -19.39 17.50
C ALA A 70 12.69 -17.85 17.71
N ASP A 71 12.79 -17.08 16.63
CA ASP A 71 12.72 -15.62 16.63
C ASP A 71 11.37 -15.07 16.16
N ALA A 72 10.35 -15.92 15.96
CA ALA A 72 8.99 -15.49 15.67
C ALA A 72 8.36 -14.83 16.90
N GLY A 73 7.69 -13.69 16.70
CA GLY A 73 7.03 -12.94 17.78
C GLY A 73 7.14 -11.43 17.63
N GLN A 74 6.74 -10.69 18.66
CA GLN A 74 6.70 -9.22 18.59
C GLN A 74 8.08 -8.60 18.39
N SER A 75 9.13 -9.17 18.99
CA SER A 75 10.51 -8.72 18.77
C SER A 75 10.94 -8.85 17.30
N TYR A 76 10.43 -9.86 16.58
CA TYR A 76 10.64 -9.96 15.14
C TYR A 76 10.12 -8.71 14.44
N VAL A 77 8.89 -8.31 14.76
CA VAL A 77 8.21 -7.17 14.15
C VAL A 77 8.92 -5.88 14.55
N ASP A 78 9.17 -5.65 15.84
CA ASP A 78 9.75 -4.42 16.37
C ASP A 78 11.17 -4.15 15.81
N GLU A 79 11.96 -5.20 15.58
CA GLU A 79 13.32 -5.09 15.03
C GLU A 79 13.36 -5.11 13.49
N THR A 80 12.20 -5.17 12.84
CA THR A 80 12.07 -5.18 11.38
C THR A 80 11.55 -3.85 10.87
N LEU A 81 12.26 -3.26 9.91
CA LEU A 81 11.78 -2.10 9.16
C LEU A 81 10.99 -2.56 7.94
N PHE A 82 9.71 -2.19 7.88
CA PHE A 82 8.82 -2.45 6.75
C PHE A 82 8.85 -1.26 5.79
N VAL A 83 9.27 -1.46 4.54
CA VAL A 83 9.34 -0.40 3.53
C VAL A 83 8.59 -0.78 2.26
N GLY A 84 7.97 0.20 1.62
CA GLY A 84 7.41 -0.01 0.29
C GLY A 84 6.26 0.90 -0.07
N ASP A 85 5.36 0.35 -0.89
CA ASP A 85 4.29 1.10 -1.52
C ASP A 85 3.06 1.27 -0.61
N SER A 86 1.90 1.51 -1.23
CA SER A 86 0.62 1.60 -0.54
C SER A 86 0.28 0.37 0.30
N ASN A 87 0.79 -0.82 -0.03
CA ASN A 87 0.57 -2.03 0.78
C ASN A 87 1.26 -1.94 2.13
N THR A 88 2.52 -1.46 2.17
CA THR A 88 3.19 -1.15 3.44
C THR A 88 2.39 -0.12 4.22
N ALA A 89 1.91 0.93 3.56
CA ALA A 89 1.09 1.95 4.21
C ALA A 89 -0.15 1.35 4.90
N ARG A 90 -0.82 0.36 4.29
CA ARG A 90 -1.98 -0.30 4.90
C ARG A 90 -1.61 -1.18 6.10
N MET A 91 -0.42 -1.79 6.09
CA MET A 91 0.04 -2.66 7.19
C MET A 91 0.02 -1.95 8.55
N TYR A 92 0.49 -0.70 8.63
CA TYR A 92 0.54 0.06 9.89
C TYR A 92 -0.60 1.07 10.07
N ARG A 93 -1.32 1.45 8.99
CA ARG A 93 -2.45 2.39 9.08
C ARG A 93 -3.81 1.73 9.28
N ILE A 94 -3.96 0.48 8.84
CA ILE A 94 -5.25 -0.23 8.80
C ILE A 94 -5.20 -1.55 9.55
N PHE A 95 -4.15 -2.35 9.32
CA PHE A 95 -4.14 -3.75 9.78
C PHE A 95 -3.37 -4.00 11.08
N ASN A 96 -2.63 -3.01 11.59
CA ASN A 96 -1.81 -3.13 12.80
C ASN A 96 -0.82 -4.31 12.76
N TYR A 97 -0.27 -4.62 11.59
CA TYR A 97 0.78 -5.65 11.44
C TYR A 97 2.17 -5.15 11.84
N CYS A 98 2.36 -3.83 11.80
CA CYS A 98 3.55 -3.09 12.23
C CYS A 98 3.10 -1.72 12.75
N SER A 99 4.05 -0.92 13.27
CA SER A 99 3.78 0.40 13.84
C SER A 99 4.30 1.52 12.93
N TYR A 100 4.01 2.77 13.29
CA TYR A 100 4.57 3.93 12.61
C TYR A 100 6.08 4.08 12.87
N ASP A 101 6.62 3.45 13.92
CA ASP A 101 8.03 3.57 14.28
C ASP A 101 8.92 2.64 13.46
N ASN A 102 8.35 1.55 12.92
CA ASN A 102 9.08 0.55 12.15
C ASN A 102 8.52 0.35 10.74
N ALA A 103 7.72 1.29 10.22
CA ALA A 103 7.16 1.19 8.86
C ALA A 103 7.18 2.51 8.08
N ILE A 104 7.55 2.42 6.80
CA ILE A 104 7.57 3.53 5.86
C ILE A 104 6.84 3.09 4.58
N GLY A 105 5.63 3.62 4.38
CA GLY A 105 4.80 3.32 3.21
C GLY A 105 4.49 4.57 2.37
N SER A 106 4.73 4.48 1.06
CA SER A 106 4.42 5.55 0.10
C SER A 106 3.40 5.12 -0.94
N VAL A 107 2.26 5.81 -0.96
CA VAL A 107 1.15 5.48 -1.87
C VAL A 107 1.52 5.85 -3.31
N GLY A 108 1.32 4.92 -4.25
CA GLY A 108 1.62 5.13 -5.67
C GLY A 108 3.10 4.96 -6.04
N MET A 109 3.97 4.64 -5.09
CA MET A 109 5.38 4.37 -5.36
C MET A 109 5.55 3.10 -6.21
N SER A 110 6.24 3.23 -7.34
CA SER A 110 6.65 2.09 -8.15
C SER A 110 7.95 1.48 -7.64
N GLY A 111 8.22 0.21 -7.96
CA GLY A 111 9.48 -0.46 -7.67
C GLY A 111 10.68 0.29 -8.24
N LYS A 112 10.53 0.99 -9.39
CA LYS A 112 11.58 1.87 -9.96
C LYS A 112 12.01 2.98 -9.01
N SER A 113 11.03 3.54 -8.30
CA SER A 113 11.19 4.73 -7.49
C SER A 113 11.61 4.43 -6.05
N LEU A 114 11.61 3.16 -5.63
CA LEU A 114 11.90 2.74 -4.26
C LEU A 114 13.22 3.30 -3.72
N ALA A 115 14.28 3.34 -4.53
CA ALA A 115 15.59 3.83 -4.11
C ALA A 115 15.79 5.35 -4.25
N THR A 116 14.96 6.05 -5.01
CA THR A 116 15.19 7.45 -5.36
C THR A 116 14.11 8.39 -4.87
N TYR A 117 12.94 7.88 -4.51
CA TYR A 117 11.82 8.68 -4.05
C TYR A 117 11.93 8.99 -2.56
N ALA A 118 12.17 10.26 -2.26
CA ALA A 118 12.22 10.76 -0.89
C ALA A 118 10.81 10.88 -0.31
N CYS A 119 10.50 10.10 0.73
CA CYS A 119 9.12 9.89 1.20
C CYS A 119 8.94 9.90 2.72
N VAL A 120 10.02 9.93 3.50
CA VAL A 120 9.95 9.99 4.96
C VAL A 120 10.77 11.16 5.51
N GLN A 121 10.30 11.81 6.56
CA GLN A 121 11.08 12.80 7.28
C GLN A 121 11.38 12.28 8.69
N PHE A 122 12.64 12.38 9.10
CA PHE A 122 13.06 12.04 10.45
C PHE A 122 13.18 13.30 11.30
N GLN A 123 12.77 13.21 12.56
CA GLN A 123 13.00 14.30 13.51
C GLN A 123 14.49 14.59 13.62
N GLY A 124 14.85 15.88 13.61
CA GLY A 124 16.26 16.32 13.65
C GLY A 124 16.99 16.27 12.30
N TYR A 125 16.37 15.77 11.24
CA TYR A 125 16.94 15.76 9.88
C TYR A 125 16.20 16.72 8.96
N SER A 126 16.95 17.45 8.14
CA SER A 126 16.38 18.31 7.10
C SER A 126 15.99 17.49 5.87
N GLY A 127 14.81 17.81 5.33
CA GLY A 127 14.29 17.24 4.08
C GLY A 127 13.79 15.81 4.22
N TYR A 128 13.14 15.35 3.16
CA TYR A 128 12.71 13.95 3.04
C TYR A 128 13.90 13.05 2.70
N LYS A 129 13.81 11.80 3.15
CA LYS A 129 14.76 10.72 2.91
C LYS A 129 14.12 9.66 2.03
N THR A 130 14.95 9.06 1.20
CA THR A 130 14.64 7.87 0.40
C THR A 130 14.60 6.63 1.31
N MET A 131 14.05 5.52 0.82
CA MET A 131 14.04 4.26 1.60
C MET A 131 15.46 3.76 1.93
N PRO A 132 16.44 3.78 1.01
CA PRO A 132 17.84 3.47 1.34
C PRO A 132 18.41 4.34 2.46
N GLU A 133 18.20 5.66 2.39
CA GLU A 133 18.67 6.57 3.44
C GLU A 133 17.98 6.28 4.78
N ALA A 134 16.68 5.95 4.76
CA ALA A 134 15.95 5.57 5.96
C ALA A 134 16.50 4.28 6.59
N VAL A 135 16.78 3.25 5.78
CA VAL A 135 17.43 2.01 6.26
C VAL A 135 18.81 2.34 6.85
N ALA A 136 19.61 3.15 6.15
CA ALA A 136 20.93 3.55 6.62
C ALA A 136 20.89 4.33 7.94
N LEU A 137 19.87 5.17 8.15
CA LEU A 137 19.69 5.94 9.39
C LEU A 137 19.15 5.08 10.55
N MET A 138 18.19 4.19 10.27
CA MET A 138 17.53 3.38 11.30
C MET A 138 18.33 2.14 11.70
N GLN A 139 19.22 1.65 10.82
CA GLN A 139 20.02 0.43 11.04
C GLN A 139 19.20 -0.76 11.60
N PRO A 140 18.07 -1.12 10.96
CA PRO A 140 17.20 -2.18 11.47
C PRO A 140 17.89 -3.55 11.34
N ARG A 141 17.48 -4.52 12.14
CA ARG A 141 18.00 -5.89 12.03
C ARG A 141 17.53 -6.58 10.75
N ARG A 142 16.33 -6.21 10.27
CA ARG A 142 15.75 -6.73 9.04
C ARG A 142 15.01 -5.64 8.28
N VAL A 143 14.93 -5.82 6.96
CA VAL A 143 14.14 -4.99 6.07
C VAL A 143 13.15 -5.88 5.32
N ILE A 144 11.86 -5.60 5.44
CA ILE A 144 10.81 -6.25 4.63
C ILE A 144 10.37 -5.25 3.57
N LEU A 145 10.45 -5.66 2.30
CA LEU A 145 10.08 -4.82 1.17
C LEU A 145 8.77 -5.32 0.54
N THR A 146 7.78 -4.44 0.42
CA THR A 146 6.52 -4.76 -0.27
C THR A 146 6.23 -3.71 -1.34
N PHE A 147 6.51 -4.05 -2.60
CA PHE A 147 6.35 -3.16 -3.76
C PHE A 147 6.05 -3.96 -5.04
N GLY A 148 5.75 -3.24 -6.11
CA GLY A 148 5.62 -3.81 -7.47
C GLY A 148 4.21 -3.82 -8.01
N THR A 149 3.20 -3.58 -7.16
CA THR A 149 1.80 -3.52 -7.62
C THR A 149 1.55 -2.36 -8.59
N ASN A 150 2.29 -1.25 -8.43
CA ASN A 150 2.20 -0.07 -9.30
C ASN A 150 2.99 -0.20 -10.62
N ASP A 151 3.74 -1.29 -10.82
CA ASP A 151 4.50 -1.54 -12.07
C ASP A 151 3.75 -2.51 -13.01
N LEU A 152 2.62 -3.05 -12.57
CA LEU A 152 1.88 -4.07 -13.32
C LEU A 152 1.24 -3.47 -14.58
N SER A 153 1.48 -4.13 -15.71
CA SER A 153 0.80 -3.92 -16.98
C SER A 153 0.80 -5.23 -17.77
N SER A 154 -0.02 -5.36 -18.82
CA SER A 154 -0.05 -6.55 -19.68
C SER A 154 1.29 -6.90 -20.34
N SER A 155 2.22 -5.95 -20.43
CA SER A 155 3.58 -6.17 -20.94
C SER A 155 4.62 -6.46 -19.86
N TYR A 156 4.24 -6.37 -18.57
CA TYR A 156 5.18 -6.47 -17.46
C TYR A 156 5.43 -7.93 -17.09
N SER A 157 6.63 -8.42 -17.38
CA SER A 157 7.03 -9.80 -17.10
C SER A 157 7.71 -9.95 -15.72
N ALA A 158 7.76 -11.18 -15.21
CA ALA A 158 8.55 -11.53 -14.02
C ALA A 158 10.04 -11.18 -14.18
N SER A 159 10.60 -11.37 -15.39
CA SER A 159 11.99 -10.99 -15.68
C SER A 159 12.20 -9.47 -15.64
N SER A 160 11.20 -8.69 -16.07
CA SER A 160 11.23 -7.23 -15.97
C SER A 160 11.21 -6.79 -14.51
N PHE A 161 10.35 -7.41 -13.69
CA PHE A 161 10.34 -7.19 -12.24
C PHE A 161 11.69 -7.50 -11.58
N ALA A 162 12.28 -8.67 -11.85
CA ALA A 162 13.56 -9.07 -11.27
C ALA A 162 14.69 -8.11 -11.65
N THR A 163 14.71 -7.66 -12.90
CA THR A 163 15.72 -6.70 -13.40
C THR A 163 15.55 -5.35 -12.70
N LEU A 164 14.32 -4.87 -12.59
CA LEU A 164 13.99 -3.56 -12.07
C LEU A 164 14.19 -3.44 -10.56
N SER A 165 13.86 -4.51 -9.83
CA SER A 165 13.94 -4.57 -8.37
C SER A 165 15.37 -4.73 -7.84
N ARG A 166 16.31 -5.20 -8.66
CA ARG A 166 17.69 -5.49 -8.24
C ARG A 166 18.42 -4.28 -7.65
N THR A 167 18.42 -3.15 -8.35
CA THR A 167 19.14 -1.95 -7.89
C THR A 167 18.48 -1.33 -6.67
N PRO A 168 17.14 -1.17 -6.62
CA PRO A 168 16.49 -0.63 -5.44
C PRO A 168 16.62 -1.50 -4.19
N ILE A 169 16.51 -2.83 -4.33
CA ILE A 169 16.76 -3.76 -3.23
C ILE A 169 18.18 -3.58 -2.70
N ARG A 170 19.18 -3.50 -3.59
CA ARG A 170 20.58 -3.29 -3.20
C ARG A 170 20.78 -2.04 -2.35
N GLY A 171 20.11 -0.94 -2.67
CA GLY A 171 20.19 0.28 -1.87
C GLY A 171 19.62 0.14 -0.46
N CYS A 172 18.62 -0.72 -0.27
CA CYS A 172 18.01 -0.97 1.03
C CYS A 172 18.71 -2.05 1.86
N ILE A 173 19.77 -2.70 1.34
CA ILE A 173 20.49 -3.77 2.05
C ILE A 173 22.01 -3.55 2.09
N SER A 174 22.49 -2.43 1.55
CA SER A 174 23.90 -2.01 1.56
C SER A 174 24.21 -1.13 2.75
#